data_AF-A0A392V314-F1
#
_entry.id   AF-A0A392V314-F1
#
_cell.length_a   1.000
_cell.length_b   1.000
_cell.length_c   1.000
_cell.angle_alpha   90.00
_cell.angle_beta   90.00
_cell.angle_gamma   90.00
#
_symmetry.space_group_name_H-M   'P 1'
#
loop_
_entity.id
_entity.type
_entity.pdbx_description
1 polymer ?
#
loop_
_entity_poly.entity_id
_entity_poly.type
_entity_poly.pdbx_seq_one_letter_code
_entity_poly.pdbx_strand_id
1 'polypeptide(L)' 'MKEWHNAHTQNLPGRIESLKKRLAVLDEKGGEGDISEAELVELHGVTSDLHSLSRLNASISWQQSRSRWLKEGD' A
#
# COMPACT_ATOMS: atom_id res chain seq x y z
N MET A 1 16.48 -2.37 15.96
CA MET A 1 15.01 -2.11 16.03
C MET A 1 14.56 -0.97 15.11
N LYS A 2 15.10 0.25 15.21
CA LYS A 2 14.75 1.37 14.30
C LYS A 2 15.04 1.09 12.81
N GLU A 3 16.12 0.37 12.51
CA GLU A 3 16.50 0.05 11.12
C GLU A 3 15.57 -0.97 10.44
N TRP A 4 15.02 -1.93 11.20
CA TRP A 4 14.03 -2.87 10.66
C TRP A 4 12.72 -2.17 10.30
N HIS A 5 12.26 -1.26 11.16
CA HIS A 5 11.12 -0.40 10.84
C HIS A 5 11.42 0.51 9.63
N ASN A 6 12.61 1.10 9.54
CA ASN A 6 12.98 1.91 8.37
C ASN A 6 13.02 1.07 7.08
N ALA A 7 13.69 -0.09 7.07
CA ALA A 7 13.77 -0.95 5.90
C ALA A 7 12.40 -1.50 5.46
N HIS A 8 11.53 -1.86 6.41
CA HIS A 8 10.18 -2.34 6.11
C HIS A 8 9.25 -1.24 5.57
N THR A 9 9.51 0.02 5.96
CA THR A 9 8.70 1.19 5.58
C THR A 9 9.24 1.90 4.33
N GLN A 10 10.53 1.75 4.02
CA GLN A 10 11.21 2.47 2.94
C GLN A 10 10.77 2.11 1.52
N ASN A 11 9.96 1.06 1.35
CA ASN A 11 9.32 0.77 0.06
C ASN A 11 7.78 0.72 0.16
N LEU A 12 7.16 1.43 1.10
CA LEU A 12 5.69 1.48 1.18
C LEU A 12 5.05 2.00 -0.12
N PRO A 13 5.52 3.13 -0.71
CA PRO A 13 5.00 3.59 -2.00
C PRO A 13 5.17 2.56 -3.12
N GLY A 14 6.34 1.92 -3.24
CA GLY A 14 6.58 0.92 -4.27
C GLY A 14 5.77 -0.37 -4.07
N ARG A 15 5.55 -0.79 -2.80
CA ARG A 15 4.65 -1.90 -2.47
C ARG A 15 3.20 -1.58 -2.83
N ILE A 16 2.73 -0.37 -2.52
CA ILE A 16 1.40 0.12 -2.91
C ILE A 16 1.25 0.09 -4.43
N GLU A 17 2.22 0.61 -5.18
CA GLU A 17 2.17 0.59 -6.65
C GLU A 17 2.22 -0.83 -7.22
N SER A 18 3.01 -1.74 -6.63
CA SER A 18 3.02 -3.15 -7.02
C SER A 18 1.66 -3.81 -6.79
N LEU A 19 1.02 -3.55 -5.64
CA LEU A 19 -0.29 -4.11 -5.32
C LEU A 19 -1.39 -3.53 -6.20
N LYS A 20 -1.35 -2.24 -6.53
CA LYS A 20 -2.28 -1.64 -7.51
C LYS A 20 -2.17 -2.30 -8.88
N LYS A 21 -0.95 -2.56 -9.37
CA LYS A 21 -0.74 -3.27 -10.63
C LYS A 21 -1.30 -4.69 -10.58
N ARG A 22 -1.08 -5.41 -9.47
CA ARG A 22 -1.62 -6.76 -9.31
C ARG A 22 -3.15 -6.75 -9.23
N LEU A 23 -3.73 -5.80 -8.51
CA LEU A 23 -5.17 -5.62 -8.41
C LEU A 23 -5.80 -5.36 -9.78
N ALA A 24 -5.19 -4.50 -10.61
CA ALA A 24 -5.68 -4.23 -11.96
C ALA A 24 -5.71 -5.47 -12.85
N VAL A 25 -4.69 -6.33 -12.77
CA VAL A 25 -4.66 -7.61 -13.52
C VAL A 25 -5.79 -8.56 -13.07
N LEU A 26 -6.04 -8.64 -11.76
CA LEU A 26 -7.11 -9.49 -11.22
C LEU A 26 -8.51 -8.93 -11.53
N ASP A 27 -8.66 -7.60 -11.53
CA ASP A 27 -9.91 -6.91 -11.86
C ASP A 27 -10.28 -7.09 -13.34
N GLU A 28 -9.30 -6.92 -14.25
CA GLU A 28 -9.47 -7.21 -15.69
C GLU A 28 -9.91 -8.65 -15.92
N LYS A 29 -9.20 -9.62 -15.30
CA LYS A 29 -9.55 -11.04 -15.39
C LYS A 29 -10.93 -11.36 -14.81
N GLY A 30 -11.32 -10.70 -13.72
CA GLY A 30 -12.65 -10.80 -13.13
C GLY A 30 -13.75 -10.28 -14.05
N GLY A 31 -13.50 -9.20 -14.78
CA GLY A 31 -14.39 -8.65 -15.80
C GLY A 31 -14.59 -9.58 -17.00
N GLU A 32 -13.56 -10.35 -17.36
CA GLU A 32 -13.61 -11.35 -18.43
C GLU A 32 -14.27 -12.67 -18.00
N GLY A 33 -14.51 -12.87 -16.70
CA GLY A 33 -15.09 -14.09 -16.15
C GLY A 33 -14.13 -15.29 -16.05
N ASP A 34 -12.82 -15.07 -16.26
CA ASP A 34 -11.77 -16.12 -16.18
C ASP A 34 -11.10 -16.18 -14.78
N ILE A 35 -11.67 -15.51 -13.78
CA ILE A 35 -11.10 -15.50 -12.43
C ILE A 35 -11.41 -16.80 -11.68
N SER A 36 -10.35 -17.46 -11.20
CA SER A 36 -10.47 -18.66 -10.36
C SER A 36 -10.76 -18.30 -8.89
N GLU A 37 -11.24 -19.27 -8.11
CA GLU A 37 -11.46 -19.09 -6.66
C GLU A 37 -10.17 -18.69 -5.92
N ALA A 38 -9.03 -19.26 -6.30
CA ALA A 38 -7.73 -18.91 -5.73
C ALA A 38 -7.35 -17.45 -6.02
N GLU A 39 -7.62 -16.97 -7.25
CA GLU A 39 -7.39 -15.58 -7.64
C GLU A 39 -8.37 -14.62 -6.99
N LEU A 40 -9.60 -15.06 -6.70
CA LEU A 40 -10.57 -14.28 -5.94
C LEU A 40 -10.13 -14.12 -4.47
N VAL A 41 -9.61 -15.18 -3.85
CA VAL A 41 -8.98 -15.08 -2.52
C VAL A 41 -7.79 -14.13 -2.54
N GLU A 42 -6.95 -14.19 -3.60
CA GLU A 42 -5.85 -13.26 -3.79
C GLU A 42 -6.33 -11.81 -3.93
N LEU A 43 -7.39 -11.56 -4.71
CA LEU A 43 -8.01 -10.24 -4.90
C LEU A 43 -8.40 -9.62 -3.55
N HIS A 44 -9.05 -10.40 -2.67
CA HIS A 44 -9.41 -9.96 -1.33
C HIS A 44 -8.18 -9.64 -0.47
N GLY A 45 -7.14 -10.47 -0.53
CA GLY A 45 -5.87 -10.24 0.16
C GLY A 45 -5.18 -8.96 -0.29
N VAL A 46 -5.00 -8.79 -1.60
CA VAL A 46 -4.39 -7.61 -2.22
C VAL A 46 -5.16 -6.34 -1.86
N THR A 47 -6.50 -6.39 -1.88
CA THR A 47 -7.34 -5.25 -1.51
C THR A 47 -7.18 -4.86 -0.03
N SER A 48 -7.18 -5.85 0.87
CA SER A 48 -6.97 -5.63 2.31
C SER A 48 -5.60 -5.02 2.61
N ASP A 49 -4.55 -5.55 1.96
CA ASP A 49 -3.19 -5.06 2.08
C ASP A 49 -3.07 -3.64 1.54
N LEU A 50 -3.64 -3.35 0.36
CA LEU A 50 -3.63 -2.02 -0.24
C LEU A 50 -4.30 -0.99 0.66
N HIS A 51 -5.46 -1.32 1.25
CA HIS A 51 -6.15 -0.48 2.22
C HIS A 51 -5.26 -0.19 3.44
N SER A 52 -4.68 -1.24 4.03
CA SER A 52 -3.87 -1.11 5.25
C SER A 52 -2.59 -0.31 5.02
N LEU A 53 -1.89 -0.56 3.90
CA LEU A 53 -0.67 0.15 3.53
C LEU A 53 -0.95 1.60 3.14
N SER A 54 -2.07 1.88 2.45
CA SER A 54 -2.45 3.25 2.11
C SER A 54 -2.74 4.10 3.35
N ARG A 55 -3.44 3.54 4.35
CA ARG A 55 -3.64 4.23 5.63
C ARG A 55 -2.31 4.53 6.33
N LEU A 56 -1.41 3.54 6.38
CA LEU A 56 -0.09 3.71 6.99
C LEU A 56 0.72 4.80 6.27
N ASN A 57 0.72 4.78 4.93
CA ASN A 57 1.42 5.78 4.12
C ASN A 57 0.89 7.19 4.36
N ALA A 58 -0.44 7.35 4.44
CA ALA A 58 -1.07 8.63 4.77
C ALA A 58 -0.66 9.10 6.18
N SER A 59 -0.72 8.23 7.20
CA SER A 59 -0.29 8.56 8.56
C SER A 59 1.17 9.02 8.62
N ILE A 60 2.07 8.32 7.93
CA ILE A 60 3.50 8.69 7.85
C ILE A 60 3.67 10.05 7.16
N SER A 61 2.97 10.27 6.05
CA SER A 61 3.03 11.54 5.30
C SER A 61 2.60 12.73 6.16
N TRP A 62 1.52 12.55 6.94
CA TRP A 62 1.07 13.55 7.91
C TRP A 62 2.08 13.80 9.03
N GLN A 63 2.65 12.74 9.60
CA GLN A 63 3.66 12.87 10.65
C GLN A 63 4.92 13.59 10.14
N GLN A 64 5.35 13.30 8.91
CA GLN A 64 6.50 13.97 8.29
C GLN A 64 6.22 15.44 8.01
N SER A 65 5.07 15.77 7.44
CA SER A 65 4.64 17.16 7.20
C SER A 65 4.60 17.95 8.51
N ARG A 66 3.97 17.39 9.56
CA ARG A 66 3.94 18.01 10.89
C ARG A 66 5.34 18.19 11.47
N SER A 67 6.21 17.19 11.37
CA SER A 67 7.58 17.29 11.86
C SER A 67 8.39 18.34 11.10
N ARG A 68 8.13 18.53 9.81
CA ARG A 68 8.76 19.58 9.00
C ARG A 68 8.28 20.95 9.45
N TRP A 69 6.97 21.14 9.60
CA TRP A 69 6.39 22.38 10.10
C TRP A 69 6.95 22.78 11.46
N LEU A 70 7.10 21.84 12.40
CA LEU A 70 7.71 22.12 13.71
C LEU A 70 9.19 22.50 13.65
N LYS A 71 9.91 22.15 12.58
CA LYS A 71 11.34 22.46 12.40
C LYS A 71 11.56 23.76 11.63
N GLU A 72 10.67 24.08 10.70
CA GLU A 72 10.76 25.24 9.80
C GLU A 72 9.89 26.42 10.25
N GLY A 73 8.96 26.20 11.18
CA GLY A 73 8.02 27.20 11.70
C GLY A 73 8.53 27.96 12.93
N ASP A 74 9.71 28.55 12.83
CA ASP A 74 10.17 29.74 13.60
C ASP A 74 10.66 30.80 12.58
#